data_AF-A0A6A4RSP2-F1
#
_entry.id   AF-A0A6A4RSP2-F1
#
_cell.length_a   1.000
_cell.length_b   1.000
_cell.length_c   1.000
_cell.angle_alpha   90.00
_cell.angle_beta   90.00
_cell.angle_gamma   90.00
#
_symmetry.space_group_name_H-M   'P 1'
#
loop_
_entity.id
_entity.type
_entity.pdbx_description
1 polymer ?
#
loop_
_entity_poly.entity_id
_entity_poly.type
_entity_poly.pdbx_seq_one_letter_code
_entity_poly.pdbx_strand_id
1 'polypeptide(L)'
;MGDHFSLSDCDVIGFDLDHTLCRYHLKETSRLIYESFAGYLVEHKGYDKDLLNLTPATWDFCFKGLVVDLEDGNLVKLAEDGTVLRATHGSNDLSTEEIIKHYGPKREWKHFNSLNTSFTRSAKYYFYDNYFDLPGALLCGRVVDMLHKRGNEVNSDFWKDMVAAIDHNYNTSAFKEDAGTYFPSVKRDPGRYLQPCSDSVKTWLQSMKNAGKVLLLITSSHSDYCRLICEHILG
;
A
#
# COMPACT_ATOMS: atom_id res chain seq x y z
N MET A 1 -24.93 -21.48 -19.69
CA MET A 1 -25.46 -20.96 -18.42
C MET A 1 -24.28 -20.95 -17.48
N GLY A 2 -23.87 -19.78 -16.97
CA GLY A 2 -22.78 -19.72 -15.99
C GLY A 2 -23.28 -20.27 -14.66
N ASP A 3 -22.47 -21.08 -13.99
CA ASP A 3 -22.79 -21.54 -12.64
C ASP A 3 -22.98 -20.33 -11.73
N HIS A 4 -24.15 -20.24 -11.09
CA HIS A 4 -24.44 -19.19 -10.14
C HIS A 4 -23.90 -19.57 -8.77
N PHE A 5 -23.15 -18.66 -8.15
CA PHE A 5 -22.67 -18.82 -6.78
C PHE A 5 -23.72 -18.30 -5.78
N SER A 6 -24.02 -19.08 -4.73
CA SER A 6 -24.91 -18.67 -3.64
C SER A 6 -24.27 -18.87 -2.28
N LEU A 7 -24.33 -17.83 -1.43
CA LEU A 7 -23.91 -17.91 -0.02
C LEU A 7 -24.80 -18.85 0.81
N SER A 8 -26.03 -19.15 0.33
CA SER A 8 -26.91 -20.13 0.98
C SER A 8 -26.30 -21.53 1.01
N ASP A 9 -25.40 -21.83 0.08
CA ASP A 9 -24.85 -23.17 -0.12
C ASP A 9 -23.51 -23.35 0.62
N CYS A 10 -22.95 -22.27 1.17
CA CYS A 10 -21.69 -22.29 1.92
C CYS A 10 -21.95 -22.51 3.43
N ASP A 11 -21.42 -23.58 4.04
CA ASP A 11 -21.54 -23.77 5.50
C ASP A 11 -20.64 -22.82 6.30
N VAL A 12 -19.49 -22.45 5.72
CA VAL A 12 -18.47 -21.62 6.33
C VAL A 12 -18.19 -20.42 5.44
N ILE A 13 -18.15 -19.23 6.03
CA ILE A 13 -17.84 -17.98 5.33
C ILE A 13 -16.67 -17.30 6.05
N GLY A 14 -15.54 -17.19 5.35
CA GLY A 14 -14.36 -16.47 5.81
C GLY A 14 -14.37 -15.03 5.33
N PHE A 15 -14.04 -14.11 6.23
CA PHE A 15 -13.85 -12.70 5.94
C PHE A 15 -12.42 -12.32 6.20
N ASP A 16 -11.85 -11.56 5.28
CA ASP A 16 -10.69 -10.74 5.59
C ASP A 16 -11.09 -9.55 6.49
N LEU A 17 -10.14 -9.01 7.25
CA LEU A 17 -10.35 -7.86 8.11
C LEU A 17 -10.07 -6.57 7.36
N ASP A 18 -8.81 -6.35 7.01
CA ASP A 18 -8.29 -5.05 6.59
C ASP A 18 -8.71 -4.72 5.17
N HIS A 19 -9.44 -3.61 4.97
CA HIS A 19 -10.08 -3.25 3.69
C HIS A 19 -11.22 -4.18 3.23
N THR A 20 -11.63 -5.15 4.06
CA THR A 20 -12.79 -6.02 3.81
C THR A 20 -13.91 -5.74 4.83
N LEU A 21 -13.80 -6.21 6.07
CA LEU A 21 -14.73 -5.85 7.14
C LEU A 21 -14.40 -4.47 7.74
N CYS A 22 -13.12 -4.21 7.96
CA CYS A 22 -12.61 -2.92 8.40
C CYS A 22 -12.39 -2.01 7.19
N ARG A 23 -13.18 -0.94 7.10
CA ARG A 23 -12.92 0.12 6.13
C ARG A 23 -12.06 1.20 6.78
N TYR A 24 -11.11 1.74 6.02
CA TYR A 24 -10.23 2.80 6.48
C TYR A 24 -10.63 4.17 5.90
N HIS A 25 -10.43 5.23 6.67
CA HIS A 25 -10.43 6.60 6.17
C HIS A 25 -9.17 6.83 5.32
N LEU A 26 -9.24 6.40 4.04
CA LEU A 26 -8.07 6.32 3.15
C LEU A 26 -7.20 7.57 3.14
N LYS A 27 -7.78 8.78 3.19
CA LYS A 27 -7.02 10.02 3.24
C LYS A 27 -6.17 10.14 4.52
N GLU A 28 -6.75 9.86 5.68
CA GLU A 28 -6.07 9.95 6.97
C GLU A 28 -5.05 8.81 7.13
N THR A 29 -5.43 7.59 6.75
CA THR A 29 -4.55 6.42 6.84
C THR A 29 -3.37 6.53 5.86
N SER A 30 -3.61 6.95 4.61
CA SER A 30 -2.51 7.13 3.63
C SER A 30 -1.50 8.16 4.11
N ARG A 31 -2.00 9.27 4.68
CA ARG A 31 -1.16 10.31 5.27
C ARG A 31 -0.33 9.77 6.42
N LEU A 32 -0.96 9.06 7.35
CA LEU A 32 -0.26 8.44 8.49
C LEU A 32 0.85 7.50 8.01
N ILE A 33 0.59 6.66 7.02
CA ILE A 33 1.57 5.72 6.47
C ILE A 33 2.76 6.46 5.87
N TYR A 34 2.50 7.45 5.01
CA TYR A 34 3.58 8.25 4.42
C TYR A 34 4.41 8.95 5.50
N GLU A 35 3.76 9.64 6.46
CA GLU A 35 4.46 10.35 7.54
C GLU A 35 5.29 9.38 8.37
N SER A 36 4.79 8.17 8.61
CA SER A 36 5.50 7.11 9.34
C SER A 36 6.75 6.62 8.61
N PHE A 37 6.67 6.43 7.29
CA PHE A 37 7.81 5.98 6.49
C PHE A 37 8.83 7.10 6.28
N ALA A 38 8.36 8.30 5.92
CA ALA A 38 9.22 9.46 5.72
C ALA A 38 9.94 9.86 7.00
N GLY A 39 9.24 9.82 8.15
CA GLY A 39 9.84 10.03 9.48
C GLY A 39 11.00 9.07 9.72
N TYR A 40 10.79 7.77 9.48
CA TYR A 40 11.84 6.77 9.64
C TYR A 40 13.07 7.05 8.74
N LEU A 41 12.85 7.37 7.47
CA LEU A 41 13.95 7.68 6.55
C LEU A 41 14.77 8.91 7.00
N VAL A 42 14.09 9.95 7.49
CA VAL A 42 14.75 11.17 7.96
C VAL A 42 15.51 10.91 9.26
N GLU A 43 14.88 10.26 10.23
CA GLU A 43 15.42 10.08 11.59
C GLU A 43 16.51 9.03 11.66
N HIS A 44 16.37 7.93 10.92
CA HIS A 44 17.26 6.76 11.04
C HIS A 44 18.17 6.55 9.83
N LYS A 45 17.83 7.09 8.67
CA LYS A 45 18.57 6.87 7.42
C LYS A 45 19.23 8.13 6.86
N GLY A 46 19.04 9.28 7.51
CA GLY A 46 19.72 10.53 7.15
C GLY A 46 19.20 11.18 5.87
N TYR A 47 17.96 10.87 5.47
CA TYR A 47 17.31 11.55 4.36
C TYR A 47 16.96 13.00 4.76
N ASP A 48 16.80 13.85 3.75
CA ASP A 48 16.43 15.25 3.94
C ASP A 48 15.04 15.40 4.57
N LYS A 49 14.89 16.38 5.46
CA LYS A 49 13.62 16.73 6.11
C LYS A 49 12.57 17.18 5.11
N ASP A 50 12.97 17.58 3.89
CA ASP A 50 12.06 17.85 2.79
C ASP A 50 11.09 16.70 2.49
N LEU A 51 11.44 15.44 2.82
CA LEU A 51 10.51 14.30 2.68
C LEU A 51 9.25 14.44 3.55
N LEU A 52 9.32 15.17 4.67
CA LEU A 52 8.20 15.38 5.59
C LEU A 52 7.20 16.43 5.08
N ASN A 53 7.57 17.19 4.04
CA ASN A 53 6.72 18.25 3.49
C ASN A 53 5.68 17.68 2.52
N LEU A 54 4.57 17.18 3.07
CA LEU A 54 3.41 16.73 2.31
C LEU A 54 2.51 17.90 1.88
N THR A 55 2.16 17.96 0.60
CA THR A 55 1.13 18.89 0.10
C THR A 55 -0.09 18.11 -0.41
N PRO A 56 -1.32 18.63 -0.27
CA PRO A 56 -2.53 17.94 -0.74
C PRO A 56 -2.49 17.51 -2.21
N ALA A 57 -1.84 18.31 -3.07
CA ALA A 57 -1.70 18.06 -4.50
C ALA A 57 -0.87 16.80 -4.83
N THR A 58 -0.13 16.26 -3.87
CA THR A 58 0.75 15.10 -4.10
C THR A 58 0.04 13.76 -3.91
N TRP A 59 -1.17 13.74 -3.34
CA TRP A 59 -1.89 12.49 -3.11
C TRP A 59 -2.48 11.86 -4.38
N ASP A 60 -2.78 12.68 -5.39
CA ASP A 60 -3.25 12.21 -6.69
C ASP A 60 -2.19 11.39 -7.45
N PHE A 61 -0.95 11.32 -6.92
CA PHE A 61 0.13 10.51 -7.46
C PHE A 61 -0.05 9.01 -7.17
N CYS A 62 -0.64 8.65 -6.03
CA CYS A 62 -0.68 7.27 -5.54
C CYS A 62 -1.88 6.50 -6.13
N PHE A 63 -1.61 5.61 -7.09
CA PHE A 63 -2.61 4.68 -7.63
C PHE A 63 -2.26 3.24 -7.31
N LYS A 64 -3.26 2.47 -6.87
CA LYS A 64 -3.14 1.02 -6.74
C LYS A 64 -2.78 0.42 -8.10
N GLY A 65 -1.80 -0.48 -8.12
CA GLY A 65 -1.29 -1.12 -9.33
C GLY A 65 -0.12 -0.37 -9.99
N LEU A 66 0.46 0.65 -9.35
CA LEU A 66 1.72 1.23 -9.80
C LEU A 66 2.89 0.26 -9.54
N VAL A 67 3.87 0.31 -10.43
CA VAL A 67 5.13 -0.41 -10.27
C VAL A 67 6.25 0.61 -10.14
N VAL A 68 7.14 0.44 -9.17
CA VAL A 68 8.41 1.17 -9.14
C VAL A 68 9.47 0.31 -9.78
N ASP A 69 10.05 0.80 -10.86
CA ASP A 69 11.28 0.29 -11.44
C ASP A 69 12.46 0.80 -10.61
N LEU A 70 13.03 -0.08 -9.80
CA LEU A 70 14.12 0.24 -8.86
C LEU A 70 15.47 0.39 -9.58
N GLU A 71 15.59 -0.10 -10.81
CA GLU A 71 16.80 0.06 -11.61
C GLU A 71 16.87 1.48 -12.18
N ASP A 72 15.75 1.98 -12.69
CA ASP A 72 15.71 3.26 -13.41
C ASP A 72 15.14 4.43 -12.57
N GLY A 73 14.57 4.14 -11.39
CA GLY A 73 13.90 5.17 -10.56
C GLY A 73 12.56 5.63 -11.11
N ASN A 74 11.95 4.85 -12.01
CA ASN A 74 10.71 5.20 -12.67
C ASN A 74 9.53 4.60 -11.94
N LEU A 75 8.40 5.32 -11.92
CA LEU A 75 7.12 4.74 -11.54
C LEU A 75 6.27 4.56 -12.77
N VAL A 76 5.80 3.34 -13.02
CA VAL A 76 5.11 2.97 -14.25
C VAL A 76 3.70 2.47 -13.98
N LYS A 77 2.77 2.92 -14.81
CA LYS A 77 1.41 2.39 -14.90
C LYS A 77 1.31 1.56 -16.17
N LEU A 78 0.98 0.28 -16.01
CA LEU A 78 0.94 -0.69 -17.10
C LEU A 78 -0.51 -0.98 -17.52
N ALA A 79 -0.69 -1.31 -18.79
CA ALA A 79 -1.89 -1.98 -19.30
C ALA A 79 -1.81 -3.49 -19.02
N GLU A 80 -2.91 -4.20 -19.25
CA GLU A 80 -3.01 -5.65 -19.07
C GLU A 80 -2.04 -6.44 -19.95
N ASP A 81 -1.58 -5.87 -21.06
CA ASP A 81 -0.59 -6.48 -21.97
C ASP A 81 0.87 -6.06 -21.69
N GLY A 82 1.10 -5.24 -20.66
CA GLY A 82 2.42 -4.74 -20.29
C GLY A 82 2.86 -3.44 -20.97
N THR A 83 1.99 -2.82 -21.76
CA THR A 83 2.25 -1.50 -22.34
C THR A 83 2.31 -0.43 -21.24
N VAL A 84 3.36 0.40 -21.25
CA VAL A 84 3.50 1.57 -20.37
C VAL A 84 2.50 2.64 -20.81
N LEU A 85 1.46 2.84 -19.99
CA LEU A 85 0.41 3.84 -20.21
C LEU A 85 0.84 5.22 -19.73
N ARG A 86 1.52 5.27 -18.58
CA ARG A 86 2.12 6.48 -17.98
C ARG A 86 3.37 6.10 -17.23
N ALA A 87 4.32 7.03 -17.15
CA ALA A 87 5.50 6.86 -16.33
C ALA A 87 5.94 8.21 -15.75
N THR A 88 6.57 8.16 -14.57
CA THR A 88 7.28 9.28 -13.98
C THR A 88 8.72 8.86 -13.72
N HIS A 89 9.66 9.82 -13.75
CA HIS A 89 10.98 9.65 -13.15
C HIS A 89 11.01 10.45 -11.86
N GLY A 90 11.14 9.75 -10.74
CA GLY A 90 10.79 10.33 -9.45
C GLY A 90 9.34 10.81 -9.43
N SER A 91 9.11 12.08 -9.06
CA SER A 91 7.76 12.67 -9.09
C SER A 91 7.43 13.45 -10.37
N ASN A 92 8.32 13.43 -11.38
CA ASN A 92 8.14 14.19 -12.62
C ASN A 92 7.58 13.30 -13.73
N ASP A 93 6.48 13.74 -14.36
CA ASP A 93 5.88 13.04 -15.49
C ASP A 93 6.84 12.92 -16.67
N LEU A 94 6.91 11.73 -17.28
CA LEU A 94 7.56 11.53 -18.56
C LEU A 94 6.60 11.84 -19.70
N SER A 95 7.05 12.65 -20.66
CA SER A 95 6.34 12.88 -21.92
C SER A 95 6.21 11.59 -22.74
N THR A 96 5.31 11.61 -23.73
CA THR A 96 5.13 10.46 -24.63
C THR A 96 6.42 10.15 -25.39
N GLU A 97 7.14 11.18 -25.80
CA GLU A 97 8.43 11.10 -26.48
C GLU A 97 9.49 10.45 -25.59
N GLU A 98 9.55 10.83 -24.30
CA GLU A 98 10.46 10.23 -23.32
C GLU A 98 10.12 8.78 -23.03
N ILE A 99 8.83 8.44 -22.91
CA ILE A 99 8.39 7.05 -22.74
C ILE A 99 8.78 6.21 -23.96
N ILE A 100 8.54 6.68 -25.17
CA ILE A 100 8.94 5.96 -26.40
C ILE A 100 10.45 5.83 -26.50
N LYS A 101 11.20 6.87 -26.12
CA LYS A 101 12.66 6.85 -26.11
C LYS A 101 13.21 5.82 -25.11
N HIS A 102 12.59 5.70 -23.93
CA HIS A 102 13.06 4.80 -22.86
C HIS A 102 12.59 3.35 -23.05
N TYR A 103 11.31 3.14 -23.32
CA TYR A 103 10.67 1.81 -23.41
C TYR A 103 10.49 1.30 -24.85
N GLY A 104 11.00 2.05 -25.85
CA GLY A 104 10.88 1.72 -27.26
C GLY A 104 9.51 2.07 -27.87
N PRO A 105 9.34 1.88 -29.20
CA PRO A 105 8.14 2.29 -29.93
C PRO A 105 6.86 1.59 -29.46
N LYS A 106 6.99 0.38 -28.92
CA LYS A 106 5.87 -0.38 -28.36
C LYS A 106 5.56 -0.06 -26.90
N ARG A 107 6.42 0.72 -26.24
CA ARG A 107 6.31 1.08 -24.81
C ARG A 107 6.23 -0.15 -23.91
N GLU A 108 6.96 -1.21 -24.24
CA GLU A 108 6.93 -2.46 -23.48
C GLU A 108 7.85 -2.34 -22.26
N TRP A 109 7.33 -2.61 -21.06
CA TRP A 109 8.18 -2.66 -19.88
C TRP A 109 8.89 -4.02 -19.77
N LYS A 110 10.23 -3.99 -19.71
CA LYS A 110 11.11 -5.17 -19.80
C LYS A 110 10.82 -6.28 -18.77
N HIS A 111 10.24 -5.94 -17.63
CA HIS A 111 9.95 -6.87 -16.53
C HIS A 111 8.48 -7.32 -16.46
N PHE A 112 7.65 -6.97 -17.45
CA PHE A 112 6.22 -7.28 -17.39
C PHE A 112 5.94 -8.80 -17.27
N ASN A 113 6.65 -9.61 -18.05
CA ASN A 113 6.48 -11.07 -18.03
C ASN A 113 6.83 -11.67 -16.65
N SER A 114 7.86 -11.17 -15.96
CA SER A 114 8.19 -11.65 -14.62
C SER A 114 7.19 -11.16 -13.58
N LEU A 115 6.67 -9.94 -13.72
CA LEU A 115 5.63 -9.41 -12.83
C LEU A 115 4.35 -10.27 -12.89
N ASN A 116 3.94 -10.68 -14.10
CA ASN A 116 2.73 -11.47 -14.31
C ASN A 116 2.80 -12.90 -13.72
N THR A 117 4.01 -13.41 -13.46
CA THR A 117 4.20 -14.78 -12.95
C THR A 117 4.47 -14.86 -11.45
N SER A 118 5.11 -13.84 -10.86
CA SER A 118 5.67 -13.92 -9.51
C SER A 118 5.10 -12.91 -8.52
N PHE A 119 3.97 -12.26 -8.84
CA PHE A 119 3.23 -11.28 -8.02
C PHE A 119 3.98 -10.84 -6.75
N THR A 120 4.82 -9.81 -6.89
CA THR A 120 4.99 -8.65 -5.98
C THR A 120 6.42 -8.19 -5.71
N ARG A 121 7.48 -9.02 -5.76
CA ARG A 121 8.80 -8.59 -5.24
C ARG A 121 10.00 -9.11 -6.03
N SER A 122 10.74 -8.19 -6.63
CA SER A 122 12.05 -8.44 -7.26
C SER A 122 13.07 -7.44 -6.71
N ALA A 123 14.36 -7.78 -6.77
CA ALA A 123 15.41 -6.79 -6.52
C ALA A 123 15.39 -5.62 -7.52
N LYS A 124 14.63 -5.77 -8.62
CA LYS A 124 14.55 -4.81 -9.73
C LYS A 124 13.30 -3.94 -9.72
N TYR A 125 12.23 -4.38 -9.06
CA TYR A 125 10.96 -3.66 -9.06
C TYR A 125 10.08 -4.03 -7.87
N TYR A 126 9.18 -3.12 -7.52
CA TYR A 126 8.14 -3.32 -6.52
C TYR A 126 6.76 -2.99 -7.08
N PHE A 127 5.76 -3.84 -6.80
CA PHE A 127 4.37 -3.64 -7.23
C PHE A 127 3.50 -3.23 -6.06
N TYR A 128 2.91 -2.04 -6.13
CA TYR A 128 2.03 -1.49 -5.10
C TYR A 128 0.58 -1.97 -5.29
N ASP A 129 0.27 -3.13 -4.71
CA ASP A 129 -1.03 -3.81 -4.84
C ASP A 129 -1.87 -3.81 -3.56
N ASN A 130 -1.41 -3.16 -2.51
CA ASN A 130 -2.11 -3.02 -1.24
C ASN A 130 -2.10 -1.56 -0.77
N TYR A 131 -2.99 -1.21 0.16
CA TYR A 131 -3.14 0.17 0.62
C TYR A 131 -2.19 0.53 1.78
N PHE A 132 -1.55 -0.46 2.41
CA PHE A 132 -0.65 -0.27 3.55
C PHE A 132 0.74 0.19 3.14
N ASP A 133 1.15 -0.08 1.90
CA ASP A 133 2.42 0.39 1.36
C ASP A 133 2.28 1.41 0.23
N LEU A 134 1.10 1.54 -0.40
CA LEU A 134 0.85 2.45 -1.53
C LEU A 134 1.35 3.88 -1.33
N PRO A 135 1.20 4.54 -0.16
CA PRO A 135 1.78 5.87 0.08
C PRO A 135 3.30 5.91 -0.09
N GLY A 136 3.98 4.78 0.08
CA GLY A 136 5.38 4.58 -0.21
C GLY A 136 5.75 4.79 -1.68
N ALA A 137 4.81 4.68 -2.64
CA ALA A 137 5.07 4.99 -4.05
C ALA A 137 5.47 6.46 -4.25
N LEU A 138 4.69 7.39 -3.67
CA LEU A 138 5.04 8.82 -3.67
C LEU A 138 6.38 9.04 -2.99
N LEU A 139 6.62 8.38 -1.85
CA LEU A 139 7.87 8.51 -1.12
C LEU A 139 9.07 8.03 -1.96
N CYS A 140 8.95 6.92 -2.69
CA CYS A 140 9.96 6.48 -3.65
C CYS A 140 10.22 7.55 -4.71
N GLY A 141 9.15 8.13 -5.29
CA GLY A 141 9.29 9.22 -6.26
C GLY A 141 10.07 10.41 -5.71
N ARG A 142 9.78 10.81 -4.47
CA ARG A 142 10.49 11.91 -3.77
C ARG A 142 11.94 11.58 -3.46
N VAL A 143 12.23 10.35 -3.05
CA VAL A 143 13.60 9.88 -2.83
C VAL A 143 14.41 9.93 -4.12
N VAL A 144 13.83 9.47 -5.23
CA VAL A 144 14.47 9.56 -6.56
C VAL A 144 14.74 11.01 -6.95
N ASP A 145 13.79 11.93 -6.77
CA ASP A 145 14.01 13.35 -7.03
C ASP A 145 15.20 13.91 -6.23
N MET A 146 15.35 13.50 -4.98
CA MET A 146 16.44 13.93 -4.11
C MET A 146 17.78 13.37 -4.55
N LEU A 147 17.84 12.09 -4.92
CA LEU A 147 19.06 11.46 -5.46
C LEU A 147 19.50 12.20 -6.74
N HIS A 148 18.55 12.46 -7.64
CA HIS A 148 18.80 13.21 -8.87
C HIS A 148 19.36 14.62 -8.59
N LYS A 149 18.73 15.38 -7.67
CA LYS A 149 19.21 16.72 -7.27
C LYS A 149 20.62 16.72 -6.69
N ARG A 150 21.04 15.64 -6.02
CA ARG A 150 22.39 15.49 -5.45
C ARG A 150 23.42 15.03 -6.47
N GLY A 151 23.01 14.76 -7.72
CA GLY A 151 23.87 14.20 -8.76
C GLY A 151 24.23 12.74 -8.52
N ASN A 152 23.49 12.04 -7.67
CA ASN A 152 23.67 10.61 -7.42
C ASN A 152 22.95 9.80 -8.50
N GLU A 153 23.55 8.70 -8.93
CA GLU A 153 22.84 7.71 -9.74
C GLU A 153 21.74 7.05 -8.90
N VAL A 154 20.57 6.88 -9.50
CA VAL A 154 19.49 6.11 -8.90
C VAL A 154 19.85 4.63 -9.04
N ASN A 155 19.78 3.89 -7.94
CA ASN A 155 19.93 2.45 -7.93
C ASN A 155 18.97 1.84 -6.92
N SER A 156 18.92 0.51 -6.84
CA SER A 156 18.01 -0.21 -5.94
C SER A 156 18.33 -0.06 -4.44
N ASP A 157 19.40 0.64 -4.04
CA ASP A 157 19.81 0.68 -2.63
C ASP A 157 18.83 1.44 -1.74
N PHE A 158 18.19 2.50 -2.24
CA PHE A 158 17.17 3.22 -1.46
C PHE A 158 15.97 2.32 -1.10
N TRP A 159 15.74 1.26 -1.89
CA TRP A 159 14.68 0.31 -1.61
C TRP A 159 14.92 -0.46 -0.30
N LYS A 160 16.18 -0.71 0.07
CA LYS A 160 16.51 -1.34 1.36
C LYS A 160 16.06 -0.47 2.52
N ASP A 161 16.18 0.85 2.39
CA ASP A 161 15.71 1.80 3.39
C ASP A 161 14.19 1.88 3.44
N MET A 162 13.52 1.83 2.28
CA MET A 162 12.06 1.72 2.20
C MET A 162 11.54 0.46 2.89
N VAL A 163 12.15 -0.71 2.62
CA VAL A 163 11.81 -1.96 3.29
C VAL A 163 12.04 -1.87 4.80
N ALA A 164 13.13 -1.24 5.23
CA ALA A 164 13.39 -1.02 6.66
C ALA A 164 12.34 -0.10 7.30
N ALA A 165 11.83 0.91 6.58
CA ALA A 165 10.76 1.79 7.07
C ALA A 165 9.42 1.06 7.21
N ILE A 166 9.09 0.18 6.25
CA ILE A 166 7.91 -0.68 6.30
C ILE A 166 8.02 -1.65 7.48
N ASP A 167 9.16 -2.34 7.62
CA ASP A 167 9.41 -3.29 8.70
C ASP A 167 9.36 -2.62 10.09
N HIS A 168 9.95 -1.43 10.22
CA HIS A 168 9.90 -0.67 11.47
C HIS A 168 8.46 -0.38 11.95
N ASN A 169 7.54 -0.13 11.01
CA ASN A 169 6.16 0.21 11.34
C ASN A 169 5.23 -1.01 11.48
N TYR A 170 5.54 -2.13 10.83
CA TYR A 170 4.63 -3.27 10.73
C TYR A 170 5.17 -4.60 11.24
N ASN A 171 6.39 -4.65 11.77
CA ASN A 171 6.88 -5.86 12.40
C ASN A 171 5.94 -6.30 13.54
N THR A 172 6.02 -7.58 13.90
CA THR A 172 5.09 -8.20 14.85
C THR A 172 5.16 -7.61 16.27
N SER A 173 6.28 -6.99 16.67
CA SER A 173 6.40 -6.38 17.99
C SER A 173 5.95 -4.91 18.01
N ALA A 174 5.91 -4.23 16.86
CA ALA A 174 5.67 -2.80 16.76
C ALA A 174 4.35 -2.37 17.41
N PHE A 175 3.28 -3.16 17.23
CA PHE A 175 2.01 -2.87 17.92
C PHE A 175 2.19 -2.98 19.44
N LYS A 176 2.76 -4.06 19.96
CA LYS A 176 2.90 -4.25 21.41
C LYS A 176 3.83 -3.22 22.05
N GLU A 177 4.92 -2.90 21.38
CA GLU A 177 5.97 -1.99 21.86
C GLU A 177 5.63 -0.51 21.67
N ASP A 178 4.54 -0.21 20.96
CA ASP A 178 4.17 1.16 20.59
C ASP A 178 5.29 1.85 19.79
N ALA A 179 5.96 1.09 18.93
CA ALA A 179 7.05 1.56 18.10
C ALA A 179 6.55 2.23 16.81
N GLY A 180 7.41 3.06 16.23
CA GLY A 180 7.10 3.82 15.02
C GLY A 180 6.01 4.87 15.25
N THR A 181 5.31 5.25 14.18
CA THR A 181 4.25 6.28 14.24
C THR A 181 2.87 5.71 13.94
N TYR A 182 2.79 4.65 13.13
CA TYR A 182 1.52 4.09 12.66
C TYR A 182 0.65 3.55 13.80
N PHE A 183 1.08 2.49 14.49
CA PHE A 183 0.28 1.86 15.53
C PHE A 183 -0.03 2.78 16.73
N PRO A 184 0.93 3.57 17.26
CA PRO A 184 0.63 4.52 18.34
C PRO A 184 -0.46 5.52 17.95
N SER A 185 -0.44 5.99 16.70
CA SER A 185 -1.45 6.93 16.21
C SER A 185 -2.83 6.29 16.08
N VAL A 186 -2.90 5.07 15.54
CA VAL A 186 -4.17 4.33 15.43
C VAL A 186 -4.73 4.00 16.81
N LYS A 187 -3.91 3.60 17.78
CA LYS A 187 -4.37 3.32 19.15
C LYS A 187 -4.93 4.55 19.85
N ARG A 188 -4.28 5.70 19.68
CA ARG A 188 -4.65 6.95 20.34
C ARG A 188 -5.99 7.47 19.85
N ASP A 189 -6.27 7.34 18.55
CA ASP A 189 -7.51 7.82 17.94
C ASP A 189 -7.96 6.89 16.81
N PRO A 190 -8.53 5.71 17.13
CA PRO A 190 -8.92 4.74 16.11
C PRO A 190 -9.98 5.30 15.16
N GLY A 191 -10.91 6.12 15.67
CA GLY A 191 -12.03 6.68 14.88
C GLY A 191 -11.60 7.67 13.79
N ARG A 192 -10.38 8.23 13.90
CA ARG A 192 -9.79 9.02 12.81
C ARG A 192 -9.40 8.17 11.60
N TYR A 193 -9.03 6.91 11.81
CA TYR A 193 -8.47 6.04 10.76
C TYR A 193 -9.41 4.91 10.35
N LEU A 194 -10.24 4.42 11.26
CA LEU A 194 -11.11 3.26 11.08
C LEU A 194 -12.56 3.70 10.96
N GLN A 195 -13.29 3.09 10.03
CA GLN A 195 -14.72 3.28 9.85
C GLN A 195 -15.48 2.17 10.57
N PRO A 196 -16.40 2.49 11.50
CA PRO A 196 -17.28 1.51 12.09
C PRO A 196 -18.12 0.78 11.03
N CYS A 197 -18.37 -0.50 11.26
CA CYS A 197 -19.35 -1.24 10.47
C CYS A 197 -20.73 -0.60 10.65
N SER A 198 -21.49 -0.46 9.57
CA SER A 198 -22.88 -0.03 9.67
C SER A 198 -23.72 -1.08 10.39
N ASP A 199 -24.82 -0.65 11.01
CA ASP A 199 -25.77 -1.57 11.66
C ASP A 199 -26.31 -2.63 10.70
N SER A 200 -26.41 -2.30 9.41
CA SER A 200 -26.79 -3.26 8.37
C SER A 200 -25.76 -4.40 8.22
N VAL A 201 -24.46 -4.11 8.24
CA VAL A 201 -23.40 -5.13 8.18
C VAL A 201 -23.43 -5.99 9.44
N LYS A 202 -23.54 -5.37 10.62
CA LYS A 202 -23.63 -6.09 11.90
C LYS A 202 -24.85 -7.02 11.95
N THR A 203 -26.01 -6.52 11.53
CA THR A 203 -27.25 -7.29 11.43
C THR A 203 -27.12 -8.43 10.43
N TRP A 204 -26.47 -8.19 9.29
CA TRP A 204 -26.24 -9.22 8.28
C TRP A 204 -25.33 -10.34 8.79
N LEU A 205 -24.21 -10.01 9.44
CA LEU A 205 -23.33 -10.99 10.10
C LEU A 205 -24.11 -11.82 11.14
N GLN A 206 -24.93 -11.17 11.97
CA GLN A 206 -25.78 -11.87 12.94
C GLN A 206 -26.81 -12.78 12.26
N SER A 207 -27.41 -12.34 11.15
CA SER A 207 -28.38 -13.14 10.40
C SER A 207 -27.77 -14.41 9.83
N MET A 208 -26.54 -14.36 9.31
CA MET A 208 -25.83 -15.54 8.82
C MET A 208 -25.53 -16.51 9.95
N LYS A 209 -25.08 -16.00 11.11
CA LYS A 209 -24.87 -16.83 12.31
C LYS A 209 -26.17 -17.50 12.78
N ASN A 210 -27.28 -16.76 12.77
CA ASN A 210 -28.61 -17.29 13.13
C ASN A 210 -29.11 -18.34 12.13
N ALA A 211 -28.71 -18.25 10.86
CA ALA A 211 -29.00 -19.23 9.83
C ALA A 211 -28.11 -20.49 9.91
N GLY A 212 -27.29 -20.64 10.96
CA GLY A 212 -26.45 -21.81 11.19
C GLY A 212 -25.10 -21.76 10.47
N LYS A 213 -24.73 -20.64 9.86
CA LYS A 213 -23.43 -20.47 9.18
C LYS A 213 -22.30 -20.31 10.19
N VAL A 214 -21.14 -20.88 9.90
CA VAL A 214 -19.91 -20.62 10.64
C VAL A 214 -19.19 -19.43 10.01
N LEU A 215 -18.96 -18.37 10.78
CA LEU A 215 -18.23 -17.18 10.31
C LEU A 215 -16.80 -17.21 10.85
N LEU A 216 -15.82 -17.03 9.96
CA LEU A 216 -14.41 -16.97 10.30
C LEU A 216 -13.84 -15.58 9.95
N LEU A 217 -12.98 -15.06 10.82
CA LEU A 217 -12.12 -13.92 10.50
C LEU A 217 -10.73 -14.45 10.17
N ILE A 218 -10.22 -14.13 8.99
CA ILE A 218 -8.93 -14.58 8.47
C ILE A 218 -8.14 -13.34 8.08
N THR A 219 -7.18 -12.93 8.91
CA THR A 219 -6.39 -11.70 8.71
C THR A 219 -4.90 -11.97 8.89
N SER A 220 -4.08 -11.22 8.15
CA SER A 220 -2.62 -11.14 8.38
C SER A 220 -2.25 -10.27 9.58
N SER A 221 -3.20 -9.51 10.12
CA SER A 221 -2.99 -8.68 11.30
C SER A 221 -2.73 -9.53 12.54
N HIS A 222 -1.77 -9.11 13.35
CA HIS A 222 -1.50 -9.75 14.64
C HIS A 222 -2.71 -9.62 15.58
N SER A 223 -2.87 -10.60 16.48
CA SER A 223 -4.11 -10.78 17.28
C SER A 223 -4.50 -9.59 18.16
N ASP A 224 -3.53 -8.79 18.61
CA ASP A 224 -3.75 -7.60 19.43
C ASP A 224 -4.27 -6.42 18.62
N TYR A 225 -3.71 -6.17 17.43
CA TYR A 225 -4.22 -5.18 16.49
C TYR A 225 -5.59 -5.57 15.95
N CYS A 226 -5.79 -6.86 15.63
CA CYS A 226 -7.08 -7.40 15.24
C CYS A 226 -8.15 -7.13 16.32
N ARG A 227 -7.81 -7.33 17.60
CA ARG A 227 -8.72 -7.04 18.72
C ARG A 227 -9.10 -5.56 18.76
N LEU A 228 -8.11 -4.66 18.72
CA LEU A 228 -8.36 -3.22 18.72
C LEU A 228 -9.28 -2.80 17.57
N ILE A 229 -9.03 -3.30 16.36
CA ILE A 229 -9.87 -3.00 15.21
C ILE A 229 -11.29 -3.51 15.46
N CYS A 230 -11.45 -4.78 15.82
CA CYS A 230 -12.77 -5.41 15.97
C CYS A 230 -13.61 -4.73 17.07
N GLU A 231 -13.01 -4.44 18.23
CA GLU A 231 -13.66 -3.69 19.31
C GLU A 231 -14.13 -2.31 18.82
N HIS A 232 -13.35 -1.63 17.99
CA HIS A 232 -13.73 -0.33 17.46
C HIS A 232 -14.84 -0.43 16.39
N ILE A 233 -14.71 -1.32 15.41
CA ILE A 233 -15.58 -1.31 14.23
C ILE A 233 -16.87 -2.11 14.41
N LEU A 234 -16.85 -3.18 15.20
CA LEU A 234 -18.02 -4.04 15.45
C LEU A 234 -18.71 -3.70 16.78
N GLY A 235 -17.95 -3.24 17.79
CA GLY A 235 -18.43 -3.01 19.15
C GLY A 235 -18.25 -4.25 20.01
#